data_AF-A0A8J4XCE8-F1
#
_entry.id   AF-A0A8J4XCE8-F1
#
_cell.length_a   1.000
_cell.length_b   1.000
_cell.length_c   1.000
_cell.angle_alpha   90.00
_cell.angle_beta   90.00
_cell.angle_gamma   90.00
#
_symmetry.space_group_name_H-M   'P 1'
#
loop_
_entity.id
_entity.type
_entity.pdbx_description
1 polymer ?
#
loop_
_entity_poly.entity_id
_entity_poly.type
_entity_poly.pdbx_seq_one_letter_code
_entity_poly.pdbx_strand_id
1 'polypeptide(L)'
;MNTDKAKNISAIPIDEFSKIRITSTWTFLQSIQWSEPWLICLISFHIMCFAFTILTCRFYRLQIVQFLLMVVMVYSAEYLNEIAAKNWRSFSNFQYFDSKGMFISLVYSVPLLFNTMIIV
;
A
#
# COMPACT_ATOMS: atom_id res chain seq x y z
N MET A 1 -26.72 23.01 -44.91
CA MET A 1 -26.86 22.55 -43.51
C MET A 1 -25.88 21.41 -43.34
N ASN A 2 -24.68 21.75 -42.90
CA ASN A 2 -23.49 20.90 -42.90
C ASN A 2 -23.03 20.78 -41.44
N THR A 3 -22.34 19.70 -41.12
CA THR A 3 -21.57 19.42 -39.88
C THR A 3 -22.31 18.87 -38.65
N ASP A 4 -22.99 17.73 -38.76
CA ASP A 4 -23.33 16.88 -37.58
C ASP A 4 -22.87 15.43 -37.75
N LYS A 5 -21.77 15.21 -38.50
CA LYS A 5 -21.14 13.89 -38.65
C LYS A 5 -19.69 13.90 -38.20
N ALA A 6 -19.44 14.43 -37.01
CA ALA A 6 -18.25 14.15 -36.22
C ALA A 6 -18.71 13.61 -34.86
N LYS A 7 -19.37 12.44 -34.90
CA LYS A 7 -19.57 11.60 -33.73
C LYS A 7 -18.17 11.17 -33.28
N ASN A 8 -17.57 11.97 -32.41
CA ASN A 8 -16.32 11.70 -31.71
C ASN A 8 -16.50 10.40 -30.92
N ILE A 9 -16.00 9.30 -31.47
CA ILE A 9 -15.88 8.01 -30.80
C ILE A 9 -14.53 8.02 -30.06
N SER A 10 -14.48 8.82 -28.99
CA SER A 10 -13.50 8.86 -27.88
C SER A 10 -13.81 10.17 -27.17
N ALA A 11 -14.12 10.28 -25.89
CA ALA A 11 -13.60 9.57 -24.76
C ALA A 11 -14.58 9.75 -23.59
N ILE A 12 -14.72 8.69 -22.79
CA ILE A 12 -14.98 8.63 -21.34
C ILE A 12 -15.73 9.84 -20.72
N PRO A 13 -16.93 9.66 -20.14
CA PRO A 13 -17.62 10.74 -19.43
C PRO A 13 -16.81 11.19 -18.20
N ILE A 14 -16.65 12.51 -18.05
CA ILE A 14 -15.87 13.18 -17.01
C ILE A 14 -16.87 13.87 -16.08
N ASP A 15 -16.79 13.61 -14.77
CA ASP A 15 -17.59 14.28 -13.75
C ASP A 15 -17.14 15.74 -13.58
N GLU A 16 -18.09 16.65 -13.74
CA GLU A 16 -17.83 18.10 -13.85
C GLU A 16 -17.45 18.76 -12.51
N PHE A 17 -17.75 18.11 -11.37
CA PHE A 17 -17.57 18.71 -10.04
C PHE A 17 -16.14 18.60 -9.48
N SER A 18 -15.33 17.62 -9.90
CA SER A 18 -14.04 17.33 -9.24
C SER A 18 -12.81 17.74 -10.04
N LYS A 19 -12.77 17.53 -11.37
CA LYS A 19 -11.56 17.68 -12.24
C LYS A 19 -10.23 17.15 -11.67
N ILE A 20 -10.25 16.29 -10.65
CA ILE A 20 -9.08 15.55 -10.16
C ILE A 20 -9.33 14.10 -10.52
N ARG A 21 -8.53 13.61 -11.45
CA ARG A 21 -8.33 12.18 -11.68
C ARG A 21 -7.65 11.64 -10.44
N ILE A 22 -8.41 11.31 -9.40
CA ILE A 22 -7.90 10.55 -8.26
C ILE A 22 -7.69 9.12 -8.79
N THR A 23 -6.52 8.96 -9.40
CA THR A 23 -6.05 7.83 -10.19
C THR A 23 -5.95 6.56 -9.34
N SER A 24 -6.64 5.51 -9.76
CA SER A 24 -6.45 4.07 -9.49
C SER A 24 -6.03 3.60 -8.08
N THR A 25 -4.93 4.09 -7.51
CA THR A 25 -4.36 3.66 -6.22
C THR A 25 -5.05 4.31 -5.01
N TRP A 26 -5.42 5.59 -5.08
CA TRP A 26 -6.11 6.24 -3.95
C TRP A 26 -7.53 5.72 -3.78
N THR A 27 -8.26 5.55 -4.89
CA THR A 27 -9.58 4.89 -4.89
C THR A 27 -9.49 3.46 -4.40
N PHE A 28 -8.41 2.74 -4.76
CA PHE A 28 -8.14 1.41 -4.20
C PHE A 28 -7.94 1.46 -2.68
N LEU A 29 -7.12 2.37 -2.16
CA LEU A 29 -6.91 2.52 -0.71
C LEU A 29 -8.19 2.88 0.05
N GLN A 30 -9.06 3.71 -0.53
CA GLN A 30 -10.36 4.04 0.05
C GLN A 30 -11.32 2.84 0.07
N SER A 31 -11.18 1.89 -0.86
CA SER A 31 -12.02 0.69 -0.90
C SER A 31 -11.64 -0.36 0.16
N ILE A 32 -10.46 -0.24 0.75
CA ILE A 32 -9.96 -1.16 1.78
C ILE A 32 -10.79 -1.00 3.07
N GLN A 33 -11.19 -2.12 3.68
CA GLN A 33 -11.91 -2.10 4.95
C GLN A 33 -10.91 -2.02 6.11
N TRP A 34 -10.58 -0.80 6.51
CA TRP A 34 -9.62 -0.52 7.59
C TRP A 34 -10.04 -1.03 8.97
N SER A 35 -11.31 -1.40 9.14
CA SER A 35 -11.85 -1.95 10.39
C SER A 35 -11.48 -3.42 10.62
N GLU A 36 -10.85 -4.11 9.66
CA GLU A 36 -10.47 -5.51 9.85
C GLU A 36 -9.35 -5.65 10.91
N PRO A 37 -9.49 -6.55 11.90
CA PRO A 37 -8.54 -6.66 13.01
C PRO A 37 -7.09 -6.88 12.58
N TRP A 38 -6.84 -7.73 11.58
CA TRP A 38 -5.49 -8.01 11.08
C TRP A 38 -4.84 -6.78 10.44
N LEU A 39 -5.64 -5.92 9.80
CA LEU A 39 -5.17 -4.69 9.17
C LEU A 39 -4.85 -3.62 10.22
N ILE A 40 -5.64 -3.55 11.30
CA ILE A 40 -5.35 -2.72 12.47
C ILE A 40 -4.03 -3.18 13.12
N CYS A 41 -3.82 -4.49 13.25
CA CYS A 41 -2.55 -5.05 13.72
C CYS A 41 -1.38 -4.65 12.81
N LEU A 42 -1.58 -4.66 11.48
CA LEU A 42 -0.57 -4.24 10.51
C LEU A 42 -0.21 -2.74 10.68
N ILE A 43 -1.20 -1.87 10.80
CA ILE A 43 -0.96 -0.42 11.04
C ILE A 43 -0.23 -0.21 12.37
N SER A 44 -0.67 -0.90 13.42
CA SER A 44 -0.03 -0.83 14.74
C SER A 44 1.43 -1.28 14.68
N PHE A 45 1.73 -2.34 13.91
CA PHE A 45 3.10 -2.78 13.62
C PHE A 45 3.92 -1.67 12.94
N HIS A 46 3.38 -0.96 11.95
CA HIS A 46 4.08 0.16 11.32
C HIS A 46 4.36 1.32 12.28
N ILE A 47 3.39 1.69 13.13
CA ILE A 47 3.57 2.72 14.16
C ILE A 47 4.67 2.31 15.13
N MET A 48 4.67 1.04 15.58
CA MET A 48 5.71 0.51 16.45
C MET A 48 7.08 0.54 15.78
N CYS A 49 7.17 0.18 14.50
CA CYS A 49 8.42 0.26 13.74
C CYS A 49 8.94 1.69 13.62
N PHE A 50 8.04 2.64 13.35
CA PHE A 50 8.40 4.07 13.27
C PHE A 50 8.86 4.62 14.63
N ALA A 51 8.12 4.29 15.70
CA ALA A 51 8.52 4.64 17.06
C ALA A 51 9.89 4.03 17.42
N PHE A 52 10.11 2.77 17.07
CA PHE A 52 11.40 2.11 17.26
C PHE A 52 12.51 2.82 16.48
N THR A 53 12.28 3.21 15.22
CA THR A 53 13.23 4.03 14.45
C THR A 53 13.59 5.30 15.20
N ILE A 54 12.60 6.07 15.68
CA ILE A 54 12.83 7.32 16.43
C ILE A 54 13.64 7.08 17.72
N LEU A 55 13.26 6.08 18.51
CA LEU A 55 13.96 5.74 19.76
C LEU A 55 15.40 5.29 19.51
N THR A 56 15.64 4.64 18.38
CA THR A 56 16.92 4.05 18.00
C THR A 56 17.81 5.01 17.22
N CYS A 57 17.33 6.20 16.83
CA CYS A 57 18.11 7.23 16.12
C CYS A 57 19.43 7.61 16.81
N ARG A 58 19.56 7.36 18.13
CA ARG A 58 20.80 7.64 18.88
C ARG A 58 21.81 6.49 18.84
N PHE A 59 21.39 5.28 18.46
CA PHE A 59 22.17 4.05 18.50
C PHE A 59 22.40 3.47 17.11
N TYR A 60 23.49 3.90 16.45
CA TYR A 60 23.80 3.51 15.06
C TYR A 60 23.80 1.99 14.83
N ARG A 61 24.27 1.18 15.78
CA ARG A 61 24.34 -0.29 15.65
C ARG A 61 22.96 -0.92 15.54
N LEU A 62 22.04 -0.48 16.40
CA LEU A 62 20.66 -0.97 16.40
C LEU A 62 19.90 -0.47 15.16
N GLN A 63 20.23 0.73 14.68
CA GLN A 63 19.64 1.29 13.46
C GLN A 63 20.04 0.51 12.19
N ILE A 64 21.30 0.03 12.12
CA ILE A 64 21.74 -0.87 11.04
C ILE A 64 20.99 -2.20 11.07
N VAL A 65 20.82 -2.80 12.26
CA VAL A 65 20.04 -4.04 12.41
C VAL A 65 18.59 -3.81 11.98
N GLN A 66 17.99 -2.70 12.40
CA GLN A 66 16.63 -2.31 12.00
C GLN A 66 16.53 -2.13 10.47
N PHE A 67 17.50 -1.48 9.84
CA PHE A 67 17.54 -1.32 8.39
C PHE A 67 17.57 -2.68 7.67
N LEU A 68 18.47 -3.59 8.08
CA LEU A 68 18.56 -4.92 7.50
C LEU A 68 17.26 -5.71 7.67
N LEU A 69 16.64 -5.64 8.86
CA LEU A 69 15.36 -6.27 9.14
C LEU A 69 14.25 -5.74 8.19
N MET A 70 14.18 -4.42 8.02
CA MET A 70 13.19 -3.78 7.14
C MET A 70 13.37 -4.20 5.67
N VAL A 71 14.61 -4.25 5.18
CA VAL A 71 14.92 -4.69 3.81
C VAL A 71 14.51 -6.16 3.60
N VAL A 72 14.82 -7.04 4.55
CA VAL A 72 14.41 -8.45 4.49
C VAL A 72 12.90 -8.59 4.48
N MET A 73 12.19 -7.81 5.30
CA MET A 73 10.73 -7.80 5.33
C MET A 73 10.14 -7.37 3.98
N VAL A 74 10.62 -6.26 3.40
CA VAL A 74 10.18 -5.79 2.08
C VAL A 74 10.48 -6.84 1.00
N TYR A 75 11.63 -7.50 1.04
CA TYR A 75 11.97 -8.58 0.12
C TYR A 75 10.99 -9.76 0.24
N SER A 76 10.59 -10.11 1.46
CA SER A 76 9.60 -11.18 1.70
C SER A 76 8.15 -10.80 1.38
N ALA A 77 7.87 -9.54 1.02
CA ALA A 77 6.51 -9.05 0.80
C ALA A 77 5.77 -9.81 -0.31
N GLU A 78 6.46 -10.20 -1.39
CA GLU A 78 5.87 -10.99 -2.48
C GLU A 78 5.42 -12.37 -1.99
N TYR A 79 6.27 -13.04 -1.23
CA TYR A 79 5.97 -14.34 -0.63
C TYR A 79 4.82 -14.26 0.39
N LEU A 80 4.82 -13.23 1.24
CA LEU A 80 3.72 -12.98 2.18
C LEU A 80 2.41 -12.72 1.44
N ASN A 81 2.44 -11.96 0.35
CA ASN A 81 1.29 -11.68 -0.49
C ASN A 81 0.73 -12.95 -1.14
N GLU A 82 1.56 -13.86 -1.62
CA GLU A 82 1.08 -15.16 -2.13
C GLU A 82 0.43 -16.02 -1.06
N ILE A 83 1.02 -16.11 0.13
CA ILE A 83 0.46 -16.88 1.25
C ILE A 83 -0.88 -16.28 1.68
N ALA A 84 -0.93 -14.95 1.78
CA ALA A 84 -2.12 -14.21 2.16
C ALA A 84 -3.21 -14.33 1.08
N ALA A 85 -2.83 -14.32 -0.21
CA ALA A 85 -3.75 -14.57 -1.33
C ALA A 85 -4.24 -16.03 -1.39
N LYS A 86 -3.50 -17.00 -0.85
CA LYS A 86 -3.97 -18.40 -0.73
C LYS A 86 -4.89 -18.59 0.47
N ASN A 87 -4.61 -17.90 1.58
CA ASN A 87 -5.31 -18.08 2.86
C ASN A 87 -6.28 -16.95 3.20
N TRP A 88 -6.61 -16.05 2.28
CA TRP A 88 -7.41 -14.85 2.53
C TRP A 88 -8.70 -15.14 3.30
N ARG A 89 -9.41 -16.22 2.95
CA ARG A 89 -10.66 -16.63 3.61
C ARG A 89 -10.53 -16.91 5.11
N SER A 90 -9.33 -17.23 5.59
CA SER A 90 -9.10 -17.56 6.99
C SER A 90 -8.94 -16.32 7.87
N PHE A 91 -8.58 -15.16 7.32
CA PHE A 91 -8.22 -13.98 8.11
C PHE A 91 -8.88 -12.68 7.63
N SER A 92 -9.32 -12.60 6.37
CA SER A 92 -9.97 -11.42 5.79
C SER A 92 -11.31 -11.78 5.14
N ASN A 93 -12.28 -10.88 5.22
CA ASN A 93 -13.56 -11.06 4.53
C ASN A 93 -13.44 -10.76 3.03
N PHE A 94 -12.42 -9.99 2.64
CA PHE A 94 -12.16 -9.59 1.27
C PHE A 94 -10.77 -10.02 0.80
N GLN A 95 -10.62 -10.28 -0.50
CA GLN A 95 -9.35 -10.65 -1.09
C GLN A 95 -8.56 -9.39 -1.49
N TYR A 96 -7.72 -8.89 -0.59
CA TYR A 96 -6.88 -7.71 -0.83
C TYR A 96 -5.59 -8.02 -1.61
N PHE A 97 -5.10 -9.25 -1.47
CA PHE A 97 -3.83 -9.69 -2.04
C PHE A 97 -4.04 -10.16 -3.48
N ASP A 98 -3.28 -9.59 -4.40
CA ASP A 98 -3.35 -9.86 -5.83
C ASP A 98 -1.97 -10.29 -6.38
N SER A 99 -1.94 -10.87 -7.57
CA SER A 99 -0.67 -11.33 -8.18
C SER A 99 0.29 -10.18 -8.50
N LYS A 100 -0.18 -8.94 -8.55
CA LYS A 100 0.65 -7.75 -8.75
C LYS A 100 1.22 -7.19 -7.45
N GLY A 101 0.74 -7.66 -6.30
CA GLY A 101 1.15 -7.18 -4.99
C GLY A 101 0.81 -5.71 -4.75
N MET A 102 -0.27 -5.17 -5.34
CA MET A 102 -0.62 -3.76 -5.20
C MET A 102 -0.93 -3.40 -3.75
N PHE A 103 -1.68 -4.25 -3.04
CA PHE A 103 -1.97 -4.06 -1.62
C PHE A 103 -0.70 -4.12 -0.76
N ILE A 104 0.07 -5.21 -0.86
CA ILE A 104 1.25 -5.40 0.00
C ILE A 104 2.32 -4.33 -0.28
N SER A 105 2.48 -3.90 -1.53
CA SER A 105 3.46 -2.85 -1.84
C SER A 105 3.06 -1.51 -1.22
N LEU A 106 1.80 -1.09 -1.36
CA LEU A 106 1.33 0.20 -0.86
C LEU A 106 1.19 0.24 0.65
N VAL A 107 0.63 -0.80 1.26
CA VAL A 107 0.27 -0.79 2.68
C VAL A 107 1.42 -1.32 3.54
N TYR A 108 2.20 -2.28 3.05
CA TYR A 108 3.30 -2.87 3.80
C TYR A 108 4.66 -2.32 3.38
N SER A 109 5.03 -2.38 2.10
CA SER A 109 6.39 -2.00 1.68
C SER A 109 6.65 -0.49 1.73
N VAL A 110 5.71 0.36 1.30
CA VAL A 110 5.92 1.82 1.28
C VAL A 110 6.23 2.40 2.67
N PRO A 111 5.48 2.11 3.74
CA PRO A 111 5.82 2.59 5.08
C PRO A 111 7.17 2.07 5.59
N LEU A 112 7.52 0.81 5.30
CA LEU A 112 8.82 0.24 5.69
C LEU A 112 9.96 0.92 4.95
N LEU A 113 9.82 1.14 3.63
CA LEU A 113 10.80 1.85 2.82
C LEU A 113 10.96 3.30 3.30
N PHE A 114 9.87 3.98 3.62
CA PHE A 114 9.91 5.31 4.22
C PHE A 114 10.69 5.32 5.54
N ASN A 115 10.46 4.33 6.41
CA ASN A 115 11.24 4.17 7.63
C ASN A 115 12.73 3.93 7.34
N THR A 116 13.08 3.15 6.32
CA THR A 116 14.48 2.95 5.92
C THR A 116 15.13 4.20 5.34
N MET A 117 14.37 5.05 4.63
CA MET A 117 14.86 6.33 4.12
C MET A 117 15.15 7.34 5.22
N ILE A 118 14.44 7.29 6.35
CA ILE A 118 14.72 8.13 7.52
C ILE A 118 16.00 7.68 8.24
N ILE A 119 16.34 6.40 8.12
CA ILE A 119 17.52 5.83 8.77
C ILE A 119 18.82 6.22 8.07
N VAL A 120 18.80 6.26 6.73
CA VAL A 120 19.93 6.61 5.85
C VAL A 120 20.22 8.10 5.89
#